data_AF-A0A1I8AVY3-F1
#
_entry.id   AF-A0A1I8AVY3-F1
#
_cell.length_a   1.000
_cell.length_b   1.000
_cell.length_c   1.000
_cell.angle_alpha   90.00
_cell.angle_beta   90.00
_cell.angle_gamma   90.00
#
_symmetry.space_group_name_H-M   'P 1'
#
loop_
_entity.id
_entity.type
_entity.pdbx_description
1 polymer ?
#
loop_
_entity_poly.entity_id
_entity_poly.type
_entity_poly.pdbx_seq_one_letter_code
_entity_poly.pdbx_strand_id
1 'polypeptide(L)'
;MAWLHTWVGLVVGWILFFVFVTGTAGYVDDEITRWMEPERPLPMQVLTEQSSQMLDQALTQLQAHAPAESKAWTITLPHQALNPRATQGLSIGWEEMPQPGQRARRGGEELDPVTGQIQPETEPRATAGGTGLYRMHYALHYIPYPVAIWLVGICTMLMLLAVITGVVTHKKIFTDFFTFRPGKGQRSWLDAHNIVSVMSLPFFLMITYTGLIFFMSIYMPTGREV
;
A
#
# COMPACT_ATOMS: atom_id res chain seq x y z
N MET A 1 -4.36 -34.44 -16.94
CA MET A 1 -5.16 -33.23 -16.59
C MET A 1 -5.10 -32.93 -15.09
N ALA A 2 -5.53 -33.83 -14.19
CA ALA A 2 -5.54 -33.57 -12.74
C ALA A 2 -4.16 -33.24 -12.14
N TRP A 3 -3.10 -33.95 -12.53
CA TRP A 3 -1.74 -33.73 -11.99
C TRP A 3 -1.22 -32.31 -12.22
N LEU A 4 -1.30 -31.80 -13.46
CA LEU A 4 -0.82 -30.46 -13.80
C LEU A 4 -1.64 -29.39 -13.08
N HIS A 5 -2.97 -29.58 -13.00
CA HIS A 5 -3.84 -28.68 -12.25
C HIS A 5 -3.48 -28.64 -10.75
N THR A 6 -3.21 -29.80 -10.14
CA THR A 6 -2.81 -29.87 -8.72
C THR A 6 -1.50 -29.15 -8.45
N TRP A 7 -0.46 -29.38 -9.24
CA TRP A 7 0.85 -28.75 -9.01
C TRP A 7 0.86 -27.27 -9.31
N VAL A 8 0.23 -26.85 -10.41
CA VAL A 8 0.10 -25.42 -10.74
C VAL A 8 -0.71 -24.71 -9.65
N GLY A 9 -1.84 -25.29 -9.24
CA GLY A 9 -2.66 -24.74 -8.16
C GLY A 9 -1.91 -24.65 -6.84
N LEU A 10 -1.09 -25.65 -6.51
CA LEU A 10 -0.28 -25.66 -5.28
C LEU A 10 0.79 -24.55 -5.31
N VAL A 11 1.57 -24.44 -6.38
CA VAL A 11 2.65 -23.44 -6.48
C VAL A 11 2.07 -22.03 -6.51
N VAL A 12 1.08 -21.78 -7.37
CA VAL A 12 0.42 -20.48 -7.46
C VAL A 12 -0.29 -20.14 -6.15
N GLY A 13 -0.93 -21.13 -5.51
CA GLY A 13 -1.59 -20.97 -4.22
C GLY A 13 -0.64 -20.52 -3.12
N TRP A 14 0.58 -21.06 -3.04
CA TRP A 14 1.58 -20.61 -2.06
C TRP A 14 2.05 -19.18 -2.29
N ILE A 15 2.27 -18.78 -3.54
CA ILE A 15 2.65 -17.41 -3.88
C ILE A 15 1.51 -16.45 -3.53
N LEU A 16 0.28 -16.76 -3.94
CA LEU A 16 -0.90 -15.95 -3.63
C LEU A 16 -1.15 -15.86 -2.13
N PHE A 17 -0.97 -16.97 -1.39
CA PHE A 17 -1.08 -16.97 0.06
C PHE A 17 -0.10 -15.98 0.69
N PHE A 18 1.17 -16.02 0.29
CA PHE A 18 2.17 -15.08 0.78
C PHE A 18 1.78 -13.64 0.46
N VAL A 19 1.42 -13.37 -0.80
CA VAL A 19 0.96 -12.06 -1.28
C VAL A 19 -0.24 -11.55 -0.46
N PHE A 20 -1.22 -12.40 -0.16
CA PHE A 20 -2.38 -12.02 0.64
C PHE A 20 -2.01 -11.74 2.09
N VAL A 21 -1.20 -12.58 2.73
CA VAL A 21 -0.77 -12.36 4.12
C VAL A 21 -0.01 -11.03 4.24
N THR A 22 0.95 -10.77 3.34
CA THR A 22 1.71 -9.52 3.35
C THR A 22 0.86 -8.32 2.95
N GLY A 23 -0.10 -8.49 2.05
CA GLY A 23 -1.04 -7.44 1.66
C GLY A 23 -2.00 -7.06 2.80
N THR A 24 -2.52 -8.05 3.54
CA THR A 24 -3.34 -7.80 4.72
C THR A 24 -2.56 -7.07 5.81
N ALA A 25 -1.31 -7.48 6.06
CA ALA A 25 -0.43 -6.75 6.98
C ALA A 25 -0.10 -5.33 6.47
N GLY A 26 0.11 -5.19 5.15
CA GLY A 26 0.38 -3.91 4.50
C GLY A 26 -0.78 -2.92 4.51
N TYR A 27 -2.00 -3.33 4.88
CA TYR A 27 -3.12 -2.39 5.07
C TYR A 27 -2.93 -1.49 6.30
N VAL A 28 -2.21 -1.99 7.32
CA VAL A 28 -1.88 -1.30 8.57
C VAL A 28 -0.37 -1.03 8.66
N ASP A 29 0.24 -0.72 7.52
CA ASP A 29 1.69 -0.56 7.43
C ASP A 29 2.20 0.62 8.25
N ASP A 30 1.44 1.72 8.30
CA ASP A 30 1.73 2.89 9.15
C ASP A 30 1.73 2.50 10.65
N GLU A 31 0.73 1.75 11.12
CA GLU A 31 0.66 1.31 12.52
C GLU A 31 1.76 0.31 12.88
N ILE A 32 2.08 -0.63 11.98
CA ILE A 32 3.18 -1.57 12.18
C ILE A 32 4.51 -0.81 12.22
N THR A 33 4.73 0.13 11.28
CA THR A 33 5.93 0.97 11.26
C THR A 33 6.05 1.76 12.55
N ARG A 34 4.96 2.38 13.01
CA ARG A 34 4.92 3.10 14.29
C ARG A 34 5.25 2.21 15.49
N TRP A 35 4.73 0.98 15.52
CA TRP A 35 5.03 0.02 16.58
C TRP A 35 6.51 -0.41 16.57
N MET A 36 7.10 -0.56 15.38
CA MET A 36 8.51 -0.94 15.21
C MET A 36 9.48 0.23 15.46
N GLU A 37 9.02 1.47 15.32
CA GLU A 37 9.81 2.70 15.47
C GLU A 37 9.23 3.61 16.58
N PRO A 38 9.25 3.17 17.85
CA PRO A 38 8.68 3.91 18.97
C PRO A 38 9.40 5.24 19.26
N GLU A 39 10.66 5.36 18.83
CA GLU A 39 11.48 6.58 18.95
C GLU A 39 10.95 7.78 18.15
N ARG A 40 10.08 7.56 17.15
CA ARG A 40 9.47 8.66 16.41
C ARG A 40 8.59 9.51 17.33
N PRO A 41 8.59 10.85 17.20
CA PRO A 41 7.69 11.72 17.96
C PRO A 41 6.23 11.29 17.79
N LEU A 42 5.42 11.37 18.86
CA LEU A 42 3.99 11.11 18.75
C LEU A 42 3.36 12.22 17.89
N PRO A 43 2.54 11.87 16.89
CA PRO A 43 1.83 12.89 16.14
C PRO A 43 0.92 13.68 17.08
N MET A 44 1.16 14.99 17.17
CA MET A 44 0.36 15.87 18.00
C MET A 44 -0.95 16.20 17.25
N GLN A 45 -2.10 15.92 17.88
CA GLN A 45 -3.36 16.47 17.42
C GLN A 45 -3.38 17.95 17.81
N VAL A 46 -3.10 18.82 16.84
CA VAL A 46 -3.14 20.26 17.10
C VAL A 46 -4.56 20.78 16.93
N LEU A 47 -5.04 21.50 17.95
CA LEU A 47 -6.35 22.15 17.92
C LEU A 47 -6.33 23.29 16.90
N THR A 48 -7.39 23.40 16.09
CA THR A 48 -7.52 24.36 14.98
C THR A 48 -7.20 25.80 15.36
N GLU A 49 -7.39 26.18 16.63
CA GLU A 49 -7.15 27.54 17.14
C GLU A 49 -5.70 28.02 17.07
N GLN A 50 -4.72 27.11 16.92
CA GLN A 50 -3.29 27.45 16.84
C GLN A 50 -2.76 27.53 15.40
N SER A 51 -3.59 27.26 14.39
CA SER A 51 -3.15 27.11 12.99
C SER A 51 -2.49 28.36 12.41
N SER A 52 -2.94 29.56 12.81
CA SER A 52 -2.36 30.83 12.32
C SER A 52 -0.94 31.03 12.81
N GLN A 53 -0.69 30.79 14.11
CA GLN A 53 0.65 30.91 14.70
C GLN A 53 1.63 29.92 14.06
N MET A 54 1.18 28.68 13.82
CA MET A 54 2.00 27.65 13.18
C MET A 54 2.34 28.02 11.73
N LEU A 55 1.40 28.63 11.01
CA LEU A 55 1.65 29.09 9.65
C LEU A 55 2.71 30.20 9.63
N ASP A 56 2.63 31.16 10.55
CA ASP A 56 3.62 32.25 10.65
C ASP A 56 5.02 31.70 10.98
N GLN A 57 5.11 30.73 11.90
CA GLN A 57 6.35 30.04 12.24
C GLN A 57 6.91 29.27 11.04
N ALA A 58 6.07 28.50 10.33
CA ALA A 58 6.47 27.76 9.14
C ALA A 58 6.93 28.68 8.01
N LEU A 59 6.26 29.81 7.79
CA LEU A 59 6.67 30.83 6.83
C LEU A 59 8.04 31.42 7.18
N THR A 60 8.29 31.67 8.47
CA THR A 60 9.58 32.19 8.95
C THR A 60 10.70 31.18 8.65
N GLN A 61 10.48 29.89 8.95
CA GLN A 61 11.47 28.84 8.66
C GLN A 61 11.69 28.64 7.17
N LEU A 62 10.61 28.66 6.39
CA LEU A 62 10.65 28.54 4.93
C LEU A 62 11.47 29.69 4.33
N GLN A 63 11.28 30.92 4.77
CA GLN A 63 12.07 32.07 4.28
C GLN A 63 13.56 31.97 4.64
N ALA A 64 13.88 31.36 5.79
CA ALA A 64 15.26 31.19 6.23
C ALA A 64 16.00 30.06 5.50
N HIS A 65 15.31 28.98 5.11
CA HIS A 65 15.94 27.75 4.58
C HIS A 65 15.66 27.50 3.10
N ALA A 66 14.53 27.95 2.55
CA ALA A 66 14.22 27.75 1.15
C ALA A 66 15.09 28.68 0.28
N PRO A 67 15.70 28.16 -0.81
CA PRO A 67 16.41 29.00 -1.77
C PRO A 67 15.50 30.08 -2.35
N ALA A 68 16.02 31.30 -2.52
CA ALA A 68 15.27 32.42 -3.09
C ALA A 68 14.73 32.15 -4.52
N GLU A 69 15.37 31.22 -5.24
CA GLU A 69 15.01 30.80 -6.60
C GLU A 69 14.13 29.53 -6.61
N SER A 70 13.46 29.21 -5.50
CA SER A 70 12.54 28.07 -5.44
C SER A 70 11.35 28.30 -6.38
N LYS A 71 11.06 27.30 -7.22
CA LYS A 71 9.95 27.31 -8.17
C LYS A 71 8.60 27.22 -7.47
N ALA A 72 8.54 26.43 -6.40
CA ALA A 72 7.35 26.23 -5.60
C ALA A 72 7.75 25.90 -4.16
N TRP A 73 6.87 26.23 -3.23
CA TRP A 73 6.98 25.87 -1.83
C TRP A 73 5.62 25.37 -1.32
N THR A 74 5.67 24.63 -0.24
CA THR A 74 4.49 24.00 0.36
C THR A 74 4.64 24.04 1.87
N ILE A 75 3.56 24.37 2.56
CA ILE A 75 3.46 24.25 4.01
C ILE A 75 2.36 23.25 4.29
N THR A 76 2.67 22.22 5.05
CA THR A 76 1.71 21.20 5.48
C THR A 76 1.43 21.41 6.94
N LEU A 77 0.21 21.80 7.26
CA LEU A 77 -0.26 21.89 8.65
C LEU A 77 -0.62 20.49 9.16
N PRO A 78 -0.56 20.25 10.48
CA PRO A 78 -0.94 18.96 11.04
C PRO A 78 -2.38 18.62 10.73
N HIS A 79 -2.58 17.45 10.13
CA HIS A 79 -3.89 16.93 9.81
C HIS A 79 -3.83 15.41 9.71
N GLN A 80 -4.99 14.77 9.78
CA GLN A 80 -5.11 13.35 9.48
C GLN A 80 -5.21 13.17 7.97
N ALA A 81 -4.18 12.59 7.37
CA ALA A 81 -4.18 12.30 5.93
C ALA A 81 -4.92 10.98 5.65
N LEU A 82 -5.61 10.94 4.50
CA LEU A 82 -6.25 9.73 4.00
C LEU A 82 -5.27 8.84 3.21
N ASN A 83 -4.20 9.43 2.68
CA ASN A 83 -3.15 8.74 1.94
C ASN A 83 -1.82 9.53 2.02
N PRO A 84 -0.77 9.02 2.68
CA PRO A 84 -0.78 7.81 3.53
C PRO A 84 -1.73 7.98 4.73
N ARG A 85 -2.14 6.88 5.35
CA ARG A 85 -3.20 6.90 6.38
C ARG A 85 -2.58 7.22 7.75
N ALA A 86 -1.89 8.34 7.80
CA ALA A 86 -1.09 8.77 8.94
C ALA A 86 -1.44 10.21 9.34
N THR A 87 -1.15 10.56 10.59
CA THR A 87 -1.17 11.97 11.01
C THR A 87 0.09 12.64 10.49
N GLN A 88 -0.09 13.66 9.67
CA GLN A 88 1.00 14.49 9.18
C GLN A 88 1.38 15.52 10.24
N GLY A 89 2.69 15.74 10.44
CA GLY A 89 3.22 16.81 11.27
C GLY A 89 3.19 18.17 10.56
N LEU A 90 3.66 19.21 11.25
CA LEU A 90 3.93 20.50 10.62
C LEU A 90 5.19 20.34 9.78
N SER A 91 5.15 20.64 8.49
CA SER A 91 6.34 20.56 7.64
C SER A 91 6.35 21.64 6.57
N ILE A 92 7.56 21.96 6.13
CA ILE A 92 7.83 22.85 5.01
C ILE A 92 8.53 22.06 3.91
N GLY A 93 8.18 22.35 2.66
CA GLY A 93 8.82 21.75 1.49
C GLY A 93 9.03 22.80 0.41
N TRP A 94 10.09 22.62 -0.38
CA TRP A 94 10.39 23.48 -1.51
C TRP A 94 10.94 22.67 -2.69
N GLU A 95 10.67 23.16 -3.90
CA GLU A 95 11.18 22.62 -5.15
C GLU A 95 12.03 23.71 -5.83
N GLU A 96 13.31 23.42 -6.02
CA GLU A 96 14.26 24.30 -6.70
C GLU A 96 13.98 24.34 -8.21
N MET A 97 14.31 25.46 -8.85
CA MET A 97 14.28 25.52 -10.31
C MET A 97 15.28 24.52 -10.92
N PRO A 98 14.84 23.64 -11.84
CA PRO A 98 15.74 22.71 -12.50
C PRO A 98 16.72 23.47 -13.38
N GLN A 99 18.01 23.19 -13.24
CA GLN A 99 19.01 23.61 -14.22
C GLN A 99 18.82 22.84 -15.54
N PRO A 100 19.20 23.41 -16.70
CA PRO A 100 19.06 22.72 -17.99
C PRO A 100 19.72 21.33 -17.97
N GLY A 101 18.93 20.30 -18.24
CA GLY A 101 19.38 18.89 -18.22
C GLY A 101 19.37 18.20 -16.85
N GLN A 102 18.98 18.88 -15.78
CA GLN A 102 18.88 18.31 -14.42
C GLN A 102 17.42 18.24 -13.95
N ARG A 103 17.13 17.26 -13.08
CA ARG A 103 15.84 17.18 -12.38
C ARG A 103 15.76 18.24 -11.29
N ALA A 104 14.57 18.76 -11.04
CA ALA A 104 14.32 19.69 -9.94
C ALA A 104 14.69 19.00 -8.61
N ARG A 105 15.44 19.71 -7.76
CA ARG A 105 15.76 19.25 -6.41
C ARG A 105 14.61 19.63 -5.48
N ARG A 106 14.30 18.74 -4.54
CA ARG A 106 13.29 18.97 -3.51
C ARG A 106 13.96 18.90 -2.16
N GLY A 107 13.67 19.87 -1.31
CA GLY A 107 14.05 19.89 0.10
C GLY A 107 12.80 20.00 0.96
N GLY A 108 12.92 19.62 2.23
CA GLY A 108 11.86 19.78 3.20
C GLY A 108 12.34 19.48 4.60
N GLU A 109 11.67 20.06 5.58
CA GLU A 109 11.98 19.94 7.00
C GLU A 109 10.67 19.75 7.78
N GLU A 110 10.71 18.87 8.78
CA GLU A 110 9.64 18.76 9.77
C GLU A 110 9.86 19.79 10.87
N LEU A 111 8.78 20.41 11.33
CA LEU A 111 8.79 21.45 12.36
C LEU A 111 8.02 20.96 13.58
N ASP A 112 8.52 21.31 14.76
CA ASP A 112 7.75 21.16 15.99
C ASP A 112 6.55 22.13 15.97
N PRO A 113 5.31 21.64 16.07
CA PRO A 113 4.12 22.48 15.98
C PRO A 113 3.95 23.47 17.13
N VAL A 114 4.65 23.28 18.25
CA VAL A 114 4.59 24.18 19.42
C VAL A 114 5.66 25.26 19.33
N THR A 115 6.89 24.87 19.02
CA THR A 115 8.04 25.78 19.01
C THR A 115 8.31 26.42 17.66
N GLY A 116 7.84 25.82 16.57
CA GLY A 116 8.13 26.24 15.19
C GLY A 116 9.58 26.01 14.77
N GLN A 117 10.36 25.25 15.55
CA GLN A 117 11.74 24.92 15.24
C GLN A 117 11.82 23.66 14.38
N ILE A 118 12.89 23.54 13.59
CA ILE A 118 13.19 22.32 12.83
C ILE A 118 13.38 21.17 13.82
N GLN A 119 12.57 20.13 13.64
CA GLN A 119 12.66 18.92 14.43
C GLN A 119 13.91 18.15 13.98
N PRO A 120 14.82 17.79 14.89
CA PRO A 120 15.99 17.01 14.52
C PRO A 120 15.56 15.69 13.88
N GLU A 121 16.25 15.33 12.79
CA GLU A 121 16.03 14.06 12.12
C GLU A 121 16.22 12.93 13.14
N THR A 122 15.14 12.24 13.45
CA THR A 122 15.19 11.08 14.33
C THR A 122 15.59 9.91 13.45
N GLU A 123 16.79 9.37 13.61
CA GLU A 123 17.13 8.11 12.96
C GLU A 123 16.43 6.96 13.70
N PRO A 124 15.36 6.37 13.13
CA PRO A 124 14.76 5.21 13.74
C PRO A 124 15.72 4.02 13.65
N ARG A 125 15.48 3.01 14.48
CA ARG A 125 16.21 1.75 14.40
C ARG A 125 16.08 1.15 13.00
N ALA A 126 17.08 0.37 12.60
CA ALA A 126 17.05 -0.33 11.32
C ALA A 126 15.89 -1.35 11.27
N THR A 127 14.81 -0.97 10.60
CA THR A 127 13.65 -1.82 10.34
C THR A 127 13.05 -1.48 8.97
N ALA A 128 12.43 -2.47 8.32
CA ALA A 128 11.63 -2.22 7.12
C ALA A 128 10.22 -1.69 7.44
N GLY A 129 9.85 -1.67 8.74
CA GLY A 129 8.52 -1.30 9.20
C GLY A 129 7.42 -2.18 8.60
N GLY A 130 6.18 -1.67 8.67
CA GLY A 130 5.07 -2.23 7.90
C GLY A 130 5.24 -2.00 6.40
N THR A 131 5.91 -0.92 5.98
CA THR A 131 6.13 -0.61 4.56
C THR A 131 6.89 -1.72 3.83
N GLY A 132 7.78 -2.44 4.53
CA GLY A 132 8.43 -3.64 4.01
C GLY A 132 7.45 -4.77 3.71
N LEU A 133 6.48 -5.02 4.59
CA LEU A 133 5.41 -6.00 4.38
C LEU A 133 4.47 -5.57 3.25
N TYR A 134 4.10 -4.29 3.20
CA TYR A 134 3.35 -3.72 2.09
C TYR A 134 4.09 -3.92 0.76
N ARG A 135 5.41 -3.67 0.70
CA ARG A 135 6.20 -3.86 -0.51
C ARG A 135 6.31 -5.33 -0.91
N MET A 136 6.37 -6.25 0.05
CA MET A 136 6.38 -7.69 -0.20
C MET A 136 5.12 -8.19 -0.92
N HIS A 137 3.98 -7.51 -0.77
CA HIS A 137 2.74 -7.82 -1.48
C HIS A 137 2.90 -7.85 -3.01
N TYR A 138 3.82 -7.06 -3.58
CA TYR A 138 3.99 -6.98 -5.03
C TYR A 138 5.43 -7.15 -5.53
N ALA A 139 6.43 -6.76 -4.73
CA ALA A 139 7.83 -6.65 -5.20
C ALA A 139 8.79 -7.69 -4.62
N LEU A 140 8.34 -8.61 -3.76
CA LEU A 140 9.11 -9.76 -3.23
C LEU A 140 10.60 -9.44 -2.95
N HIS A 141 10.93 -8.98 -1.74
CA HIS A 141 12.21 -8.42 -1.29
C HIS A 141 13.51 -9.06 -1.83
N TYR A 142 13.57 -10.39 -1.98
CA TYR A 142 14.76 -11.12 -2.43
C TYR A 142 14.82 -11.36 -3.96
N ILE A 143 13.84 -10.86 -4.71
CA ILE A 143 13.71 -11.07 -6.15
C ILE A 143 13.87 -9.71 -6.85
N PRO A 144 14.54 -9.63 -8.01
CA PRO A 144 14.61 -8.40 -8.78
C PRO A 144 13.21 -7.85 -9.07
N TYR A 145 13.02 -6.55 -8.86
CA TYR A 145 11.72 -5.88 -8.98
C TYR A 145 10.93 -6.26 -10.24
N PRO A 146 11.50 -6.25 -11.47
CA PRO A 146 10.73 -6.61 -12.66
C PRO A 146 10.25 -8.07 -12.64
N VAL A 147 11.08 -8.99 -12.11
CA VAL A 147 10.75 -10.41 -12.02
C VAL A 147 9.64 -10.64 -11.01
N ALA A 148 9.69 -9.95 -9.86
CA ALA A 148 8.66 -10.04 -8.83
C ALA A 148 7.29 -9.57 -9.37
N ILE A 149 7.26 -8.41 -10.04
CA ILE A 149 6.03 -7.87 -10.64
C ILE A 149 5.44 -8.86 -11.66
N TRP A 150 6.25 -9.41 -12.56
CA TRP A 150 5.77 -10.40 -13.54
C TRP A 150 5.27 -11.68 -12.87
N LEU A 151 5.98 -12.19 -11.87
CA LEU A 151 5.59 -13.41 -11.15
C LEU A 151 4.25 -13.23 -10.43
N VAL A 152 4.12 -12.15 -9.65
CA VAL A 152 2.87 -11.81 -8.93
C VAL A 152 1.76 -11.51 -9.93
N GLY A 153 2.04 -10.80 -11.01
CA GLY A 153 1.09 -10.51 -12.09
C GLY A 153 0.53 -11.77 -12.76
N ILE A 154 1.38 -12.74 -13.11
CA ILE A 154 0.94 -14.03 -13.68
C ILE A 154 0.08 -14.78 -12.67
N CYS A 155 0.50 -14.87 -11.41
CA CYS A 155 -0.30 -15.52 -10.36
C CYS A 155 -1.66 -14.84 -10.17
N THR A 156 -1.69 -13.50 -10.23
CA THR A 156 -2.92 -12.69 -10.11
C THR A 156 -3.84 -12.92 -11.31
N MET A 157 -3.30 -13.01 -12.52
CA MET A 157 -4.06 -13.35 -13.72
C MET A 157 -4.67 -14.75 -13.65
N LEU A 158 -3.88 -15.75 -13.22
CA LEU A 158 -4.36 -17.11 -13.03
C LEU A 158 -5.47 -17.17 -11.97
N MET A 159 -5.35 -16.39 -10.90
CA MET A 159 -6.41 -16.27 -9.90
C MET A 159 -7.66 -15.60 -10.47
N LEU A 160 -7.53 -14.50 -11.20
CA LEU A 160 -8.68 -13.83 -11.82
C LEU A 160 -9.44 -14.78 -12.76
N LEU A 161 -8.71 -15.54 -13.57
CA LEU A 161 -9.29 -16.60 -14.40
C LEU A 161 -9.97 -17.68 -13.55
N ALA A 162 -9.36 -18.14 -12.47
CA ALA A 162 -9.95 -19.12 -11.56
C ALA A 162 -11.23 -18.59 -10.88
N VAL A 163 -11.27 -17.32 -10.49
CA VAL A 163 -12.45 -16.66 -9.91
C VAL A 163 -13.59 -16.58 -10.95
N ILE A 164 -13.31 -16.07 -12.15
CA ILE A 164 -14.31 -15.95 -13.22
C ILE A 164 -14.84 -17.33 -13.62
N THR A 165 -13.95 -18.29 -13.86
CA THR A 165 -14.34 -19.66 -14.23
C THR A 165 -15.08 -20.36 -13.09
N GLY A 166 -14.69 -20.13 -11.83
CA GLY A 166 -15.39 -20.62 -10.65
C GLY A 166 -16.84 -20.14 -10.60
N VAL A 167 -17.09 -18.84 -10.83
CA VAL A 167 -18.44 -18.27 -10.89
C VAL A 167 -19.27 -18.88 -12.03
N VAL A 168 -18.69 -19.02 -13.21
CA VAL A 168 -19.39 -19.56 -14.38
C VAL A 168 -19.71 -21.06 -14.23
N THR A 169 -18.82 -21.83 -13.62
CA THR A 169 -18.98 -23.28 -13.45
C THR A 169 -19.91 -23.64 -12.29
N HIS A 170 -19.91 -22.88 -11.20
CA HIS A 170 -20.77 -23.11 -10.04
C HIS A 170 -22.21 -22.61 -10.28
N LYS A 171 -23.00 -23.39 -11.02
CA LYS A 171 -24.44 -23.10 -11.30
C LYS A 171 -25.33 -22.98 -10.05
N LYS A 172 -24.86 -23.47 -8.90
CA LYS A 172 -25.58 -23.50 -7.61
C LYS A 172 -24.95 -22.59 -6.54
N ILE A 173 -24.14 -21.62 -6.95
CA ILE A 173 -23.36 -20.75 -6.05
C ILE A 173 -24.22 -20.12 -4.93
N PHE A 174 -25.44 -19.68 -5.25
CA PHE A 174 -26.36 -19.08 -4.27
C PHE A 174 -27.01 -20.10 -3.34
N THR A 175 -27.40 -21.29 -3.84
CA THR A 175 -28.04 -22.30 -2.99
C THR A 175 -27.04 -22.95 -2.05
N ASP A 176 -25.81 -23.17 -2.52
CA ASP A 176 -24.74 -23.77 -1.73
C ASP A 176 -24.23 -22.79 -0.66
N PHE A 177 -24.30 -21.48 -0.93
CA PHE A 177 -23.99 -20.44 0.05
C PHE A 177 -24.85 -20.49 1.32
N PHE A 178 -26.14 -20.80 1.20
CA PHE A 178 -27.03 -20.91 2.36
C PHE A 178 -27.06 -22.31 2.97
N THR A 179 -26.23 -23.24 2.48
CA THR A 179 -26.23 -24.65 2.90
C THR A 179 -24.95 -24.99 3.66
N PHE A 180 -25.04 -25.11 4.99
CA PHE A 180 -23.95 -25.64 5.81
C PHE A 180 -24.36 -26.96 6.47
N ARG A 181 -23.63 -28.05 6.18
CA ARG A 181 -23.90 -29.37 6.77
C ARG A 181 -22.79 -29.75 7.76
N PRO A 182 -22.97 -29.53 9.08
CA PRO A 182 -21.97 -29.88 10.08
C PRO A 182 -21.81 -31.41 10.26
N GLY A 183 -20.65 -31.85 10.75
CA GLY A 183 -20.39 -33.24 11.13
C GLY A 183 -20.25 -34.23 9.95
N LYS A 184 -20.00 -33.76 8.73
CA LYS A 184 -19.88 -34.59 7.52
C LYS A 184 -18.46 -34.59 6.91
N GLY A 185 -17.44 -34.27 7.71
CA GLY A 185 -16.02 -34.31 7.32
C GLY A 185 -15.73 -33.47 6.07
N GLN A 186 -15.27 -34.11 5.00
CA GLN A 186 -14.92 -33.44 3.73
C GLN A 186 -16.08 -32.63 3.12
N ARG A 187 -17.33 -33.07 3.29
CA ARG A 187 -18.49 -32.31 2.80
C ARG A 187 -18.73 -31.02 3.58
N SER A 188 -18.45 -31.03 4.88
CA SER A 188 -18.51 -29.81 5.71
C SER A 188 -17.42 -28.82 5.31
N TRP A 189 -16.22 -29.30 4.94
CA TRP A 189 -15.15 -28.45 4.41
C TRP A 189 -15.49 -27.85 3.05
N LEU A 190 -16.15 -28.61 2.17
CA LEU A 190 -16.63 -28.09 0.89
C LEU A 190 -17.70 -27.00 1.09
N ASP A 191 -18.67 -27.24 1.97
CA ASP A 191 -19.70 -26.26 2.31
C ASP A 191 -19.07 -24.98 2.91
N ALA A 192 -18.09 -25.13 3.83
CA ALA A 192 -17.34 -24.00 4.39
C ALA A 192 -16.55 -23.24 3.33
N HIS A 193 -15.86 -23.94 2.43
CA HIS A 193 -15.15 -23.33 1.31
C HIS A 193 -16.11 -22.55 0.41
N ASN A 194 -17.28 -23.11 0.08
CA ASN A 194 -18.29 -22.43 -0.73
C ASN A 194 -18.78 -21.14 -0.06
N ILE A 195 -19.11 -21.19 1.24
CA ILE A 195 -19.56 -20.02 2.01
C ILE A 195 -18.50 -18.92 1.98
N VAL A 196 -17.26 -19.25 2.39
CA VAL A 196 -16.16 -18.27 2.44
C VAL A 196 -15.83 -17.72 1.06
N SER A 197 -15.75 -18.58 0.04
CA SER A 197 -15.43 -18.18 -1.33
C SER A 197 -16.46 -17.22 -1.90
N VAL A 198 -17.75 -17.45 -1.65
CA VAL A 198 -18.83 -16.57 -2.14
C VAL A 198 -18.88 -15.26 -1.35
N MET A 199 -18.69 -15.29 -0.02
CA MET A 199 -18.62 -14.05 0.79
C MET A 199 -17.47 -13.15 0.32
N SER A 200 -16.31 -13.73 0.05
CA SER A 200 -15.11 -13.00 -0.34
C SER A 200 -15.03 -12.71 -1.84
N LEU A 201 -15.93 -13.28 -2.66
CA LEU A 201 -15.90 -13.18 -4.12
C LEU A 201 -15.82 -11.73 -4.64
N PRO A 202 -16.65 -10.77 -4.17
CA PRO A 202 -16.60 -9.41 -4.70
C PRO A 202 -15.24 -8.75 -4.41
N PHE A 203 -14.68 -9.04 -3.24
CA PHE A 203 -13.37 -8.54 -2.84
C PHE A 203 -12.26 -9.17 -3.68
N PHE A 204 -12.24 -10.49 -3.84
CA PHE A 204 -11.24 -11.18 -4.66
C PHE A 204 -11.27 -10.75 -6.13
N LEU A 205 -12.45 -10.56 -6.71
CA LEU A 205 -12.59 -10.03 -8.06
C LEU A 205 -12.01 -8.62 -8.17
N MET A 206 -12.35 -7.73 -7.22
CA MET A 206 -11.90 -6.34 -7.22
C MET A 206 -10.38 -6.24 -7.03
N ILE A 207 -9.79 -6.93 -6.05
CA ILE A 207 -8.35 -6.81 -5.76
C ILE A 207 -7.48 -7.43 -6.86
N THR A 208 -7.90 -8.55 -7.47
CA THR A 208 -7.13 -9.17 -8.55
C THR A 208 -7.18 -8.34 -9.83
N TYR A 209 -8.35 -7.77 -10.15
CA TYR A 209 -8.50 -6.85 -11.27
C TYR A 209 -7.68 -5.56 -11.08
N THR A 210 -7.83 -4.90 -9.93
CA THR A 210 -7.11 -3.65 -9.64
C THR A 210 -5.60 -3.86 -9.55
N GLY A 211 -5.14 -4.97 -8.96
CA GLY A 211 -3.72 -5.34 -8.93
C GLY A 211 -3.08 -5.44 -10.32
N LEU A 212 -3.80 -6.00 -11.30
CA LEU A 212 -3.33 -6.06 -12.68
C LEU A 212 -3.29 -4.67 -13.34
N ILE A 213 -4.26 -3.81 -13.03
CA ILE A 213 -4.31 -2.44 -13.55
C ILE A 213 -3.18 -1.58 -13.02
N PHE A 214 -2.85 -1.68 -11.72
CA PHE A 214 -1.79 -0.86 -11.11
C PHE A 214 -0.43 -1.04 -11.80
N PHE A 215 -0.16 -2.23 -12.35
CA PHE A 215 1.07 -2.53 -13.07
C PHE A 215 0.87 -2.64 -14.59
N MET A 216 -0.26 -2.17 -15.13
CA MET A 216 -0.59 -2.27 -16.56
C MET A 216 0.49 -1.65 -17.45
N SER A 217 1.06 -0.50 -17.08
CA SER A 217 2.15 0.14 -17.84
C SER A 217 3.45 -0.66 -17.86
N ILE A 218 3.63 -1.62 -16.95
CA ILE A 218 4.77 -2.54 -16.94
C ILE A 218 4.49 -3.73 -17.86
N TYR A 219 3.27 -4.26 -17.86
CA TYR A 219 2.88 -5.39 -18.71
C TYR A 219 2.68 -5.00 -20.18
N MET A 220 2.20 -3.78 -20.43
CA MET A 220 1.94 -3.21 -21.76
C MET A 220 2.66 -1.86 -21.94
N PRO A 221 3.99 -1.87 -22.07
CA PRO A 221 4.80 -0.65 -22.16
C PRO A 221 4.49 0.23 -23.37
N THR A 222 3.96 -0.35 -24.46
CA THR A 222 3.55 0.38 -25.68
C THR A 222 2.37 1.32 -25.47
N GLY A 223 1.57 1.15 -24.42
CA GLY A 223 0.47 2.08 -24.08
C GLY A 223 0.94 3.37 -23.38
N ARG A 224 2.25 3.51 -23.13
CA ARG A 224 2.84 4.66 -22.41
C ARG A 224 3.27 5.80 -23.35
N GLU A 225 3.28 5.56 -24.66
CA GLU A 225 3.77 6.46 -25.70
C GLU A 225 2.66 7.19 -26.48
N VAL A 226 1.40 7.08 -26.04
CA VAL A 226 0.24 7.81 -26.58
C VAL A 226 -0.22 8.84 -25.54
#